data_AF-A0A952R928-F1
#
_entry.id   AF-A0A952R928-F1
#
_cell.length_a   1.000
_cell.length_b   1.000
_cell.length_c   1.000
_cell.angle_alpha   90.00
_cell.angle_beta   90.00
_cell.angle_gamma   90.00
#
_symmetry.space_group_name_H-M   'P 1'
#
loop_
_entity.id
_entity.type
_entity.pdbx_description
1 polymer ?
#
loop_
_entity_poly.entity_id
_entity_poly.type
_entity_poly.pdbx_seq_one_letter_code
_entity_poly.pdbx_strand_id
1 'polypeptide(L)'
;MREGYPWHAWLLLVRPDRVAQSLERVAAAGLVPVTPNLWQIELGVLSMWHRVLFRSETVGNAKVAPVRPGWRARLLKLRPLRFGPLLWERAVAPLDFSGLTSSPERITSHLLGAHHDGSQFAYDLELLGLYPGGLERALELARAVTQGTSKRGEWLRDLVVYQGYHERLEAALLAALSGDLGLTPNEARDPDIAFGAYLRWCAAQPRTPGETLSAWQRGELALWRRTGEQVS
;
A
#
# COMPACT_ATOMS: atom_id res chain seq x y z
N MET A 1 -21.89 15.16 14.60
CA MET A 1 -20.45 14.83 14.63
C MET A 1 -20.30 13.65 15.58
N ARG A 2 -19.67 12.54 15.16
CA ARG A 2 -19.35 11.45 16.09
C ARG A 2 -18.24 11.95 17.01
N GLU A 3 -18.47 11.90 18.32
CA GLU A 3 -17.56 12.44 19.33
C GLU A 3 -16.15 11.82 19.22
N GLY A 4 -15.10 12.65 19.36
CA GLY A 4 -13.72 12.20 19.58
C GLY A 4 -12.65 12.64 18.56
N TYR A 5 -13.01 12.96 17.30
CA TYR A 5 -12.02 13.33 16.26
C TYR A 5 -12.39 14.62 15.54
N PRO A 6 -11.39 15.43 15.09
CA PRO A 6 -11.66 16.63 14.32
C PRO A 6 -12.27 16.30 12.94
N TRP A 7 -13.04 17.23 12.39
CA TRP A 7 -13.78 17.01 11.14
C TRP A 7 -12.87 16.68 9.94
N HIS A 8 -11.65 17.24 9.89
CA HIS A 8 -10.70 17.03 8.81
C HIS A 8 -10.19 15.57 8.77
N ALA A 9 -10.09 14.91 9.93
CA ALA A 9 -9.72 13.50 10.01
C ALA A 9 -10.76 12.60 9.32
N TRP A 10 -12.05 12.95 9.40
CA TRP A 10 -13.11 12.22 8.70
C TRP A 10 -13.08 12.43 7.19
N LEU A 11 -12.58 13.58 6.72
CA LEU A 11 -12.45 13.89 5.30
C LEU A 11 -11.31 13.11 4.65
N LEU A 12 -10.16 13.02 5.33
CA LEU A 12 -8.96 12.37 4.78
C LEU A 12 -8.83 10.88 5.10
N LEU A 13 -9.20 10.47 6.31
CA LEU A 13 -9.00 9.09 6.77
C LEU A 13 -10.26 8.23 6.61
N VAL A 14 -11.44 8.85 6.45
CA VAL A 14 -12.78 8.23 6.33
C VAL A 14 -13.24 7.46 7.59
N ARG A 15 -12.33 6.76 8.29
CA ARG A 15 -12.54 6.00 9.53
C ARG A 15 -11.38 6.24 10.51
N PRO A 16 -11.26 7.45 11.07
CA PRO A 16 -10.13 7.82 11.94
C PRO A 16 -9.99 6.90 13.17
N ASP A 17 -11.12 6.37 13.67
CA ASP A 17 -11.18 5.37 14.74
C ASP A 17 -10.42 4.08 14.39
N ARG A 18 -10.58 3.58 13.16
CA ARG A 18 -9.86 2.37 12.71
C ARG A 18 -8.40 2.65 12.45
N VAL A 19 -8.07 3.83 11.95
CA VAL A 19 -6.67 4.23 11.77
C VAL A 19 -5.97 4.29 13.13
N ALA A 20 -6.59 4.87 14.15
CA ALA A 20 -6.05 4.91 15.51
C ALA A 20 -5.79 3.49 16.06
N GLN A 21 -6.76 2.58 15.94
CA GLN A 21 -6.60 1.17 16.35
C GLN A 21 -5.46 0.46 15.59
N SER A 22 -5.29 0.76 14.30
CA SER A 22 -4.17 0.21 13.53
C SER A 22 -2.82 0.79 13.96
N LEU A 23 -2.76 2.06 14.35
CA LEU A 23 -1.54 2.67 14.90
C LEU A 23 -1.18 2.06 16.26
N GLU A 24 -2.16 1.69 17.08
CA GLU A 24 -1.91 0.91 18.31
C GLU A 24 -1.28 -0.45 17.99
N ARG A 25 -1.75 -1.15 16.94
CA ARG A 25 -1.10 -2.40 16.47
C ARG A 25 0.32 -2.18 15.97
N VAL A 26 0.54 -1.11 15.20
CA VAL A 26 1.88 -0.72 14.73
C VAL A 26 2.82 -0.47 15.91
N ALA A 27 2.35 0.25 16.93
CA ALA A 27 3.10 0.52 18.15
C ALA A 27 3.41 -0.78 18.91
N ALA A 28 2.42 -1.65 19.12
CA ALA A 28 2.58 -2.93 19.79
C ALA A 28 3.55 -3.88 19.06
N ALA A 29 3.58 -3.82 17.73
CA ALA A 29 4.50 -4.58 16.89
C ALA A 29 5.93 -4.01 16.88
N GLY A 30 6.16 -2.80 17.40
CA GLY A 30 7.47 -2.15 17.37
C GLY A 30 8.00 -1.87 15.96
N LEU A 31 7.10 -1.77 14.96
CA LEU A 31 7.48 -1.64 13.55
C LEU A 31 8.30 -0.37 13.26
N VAL A 32 8.06 0.69 14.01
CA VAL A 32 8.78 1.96 13.92
C VAL A 32 9.14 2.48 15.31
N PRO A 33 10.26 3.21 15.47
CA PRO A 33 10.68 3.73 16.77
C PRO A 33 9.72 4.76 17.35
N VAL A 34 9.04 5.52 16.48
CA VAL A 34 8.02 6.51 16.85
C VAL A 34 6.81 6.29 15.96
N THR A 35 5.70 5.90 16.57
CA THR A 35 4.42 5.77 15.87
C THR A 35 3.86 7.17 15.56
N PRO A 36 3.50 7.47 14.29
CA PRO A 36 2.88 8.74 13.95
C PRO A 36 1.51 8.90 14.61
N ASN A 37 1.10 10.14 14.87
CA ASN A 37 -0.26 10.45 15.29
C ASN A 37 -1.21 10.57 14.09
N LEU A 38 -2.52 10.73 14.34
CA LEU A 38 -3.52 10.83 13.27
C LEU A 38 -3.27 12.00 12.31
N TRP A 39 -2.89 13.16 12.83
CA TRP A 39 -2.58 14.33 11.99
C TRP A 39 -1.41 14.04 11.04
N GLN A 40 -0.36 13.41 11.53
CA GLN A 40 0.78 12.98 10.71
C GLN A 40 0.38 11.96 9.64
N ILE A 41 -0.56 11.05 9.93
CA ILE A 41 -1.13 10.15 8.92
C ILE A 41 -1.97 10.91 7.90
N GLU A 42 -2.73 11.93 8.29
CA GLU A 42 -3.45 12.79 7.34
C GLU A 42 -2.49 13.46 6.35
N LEU A 43 -1.35 13.99 6.83
CA LEU A 43 -0.29 14.53 5.97
C LEU A 43 0.31 13.46 5.06
N GLY A 44 0.48 12.23 5.55
CA GLY A 44 0.86 11.06 4.75
C GLY A 44 -0.12 10.74 3.63
N VAL A 45 -1.43 10.75 3.93
CA VAL A 45 -2.49 10.52 2.95
C VAL A 45 -2.52 11.62 1.89
N LEU A 46 -2.31 12.88 2.28
CA LEU A 46 -2.18 13.99 1.32
C LEU A 46 -0.97 13.79 0.39
N SER A 47 0.16 13.31 0.91
CA SER A 47 1.35 12.98 0.11
C SER A 47 1.06 11.86 -0.90
N MET A 48 0.30 10.82 -0.50
CA MET A 48 -0.14 9.74 -1.39
C MET A 48 -1.12 10.23 -2.48
N TRP A 49 -2.08 11.10 -2.12
CA TRP A 49 -2.95 11.75 -3.10
C TRP A 49 -2.15 12.51 -4.15
N HIS A 50 -1.16 13.28 -3.73
CA HIS A 50 -0.26 13.98 -4.65
C HIS A 50 0.47 13.00 -5.59
N ARG A 51 0.99 11.88 -5.07
CA ARG A 51 1.59 10.84 -5.92
C ARG A 51 0.59 10.30 -6.96
N VAL A 52 -0.64 10.01 -6.57
CA VAL A 52 -1.64 9.46 -7.50
C VAL A 52 -2.00 10.47 -8.59
N LEU A 53 -2.12 11.75 -8.25
CA LEU A 53 -2.49 12.81 -9.19
C LEU A 53 -1.35 13.22 -10.13
N PHE A 54 -0.12 13.26 -9.63
CA PHE A 54 1.03 13.82 -10.37
C PHE A 54 2.08 12.79 -10.80
N ARG A 55 2.00 11.54 -10.33
CA ARG A 55 2.92 10.42 -10.64
C ARG A 55 2.16 9.11 -10.94
N SER A 56 1.03 9.24 -11.64
CA SER A 56 0.08 8.14 -11.91
C SER A 56 0.65 6.98 -12.75
N GLU A 57 1.79 7.21 -13.41
CA GLU A 57 2.56 6.21 -14.17
C GLU A 57 3.21 5.16 -13.29
N THR A 58 3.42 5.47 -12.00
CA THR A 58 4.07 4.58 -11.02
C THR A 58 3.12 3.58 -10.35
N VAL A 59 1.82 3.62 -10.67
CA VAL A 59 0.78 2.83 -9.99
C VAL A 59 0.09 1.88 -10.97
N GLY A 60 0.19 0.57 -10.71
CA GLY A 60 -0.59 -0.47 -11.39
C GLY A 60 -0.17 -0.80 -12.84
N ASN A 61 1.05 -0.42 -13.23
CA ASN A 61 1.67 -0.73 -14.52
C ASN A 61 3.00 -1.46 -14.31
N ALA A 62 3.29 -2.44 -15.14
CA ALA A 62 4.63 -3.03 -15.22
C ALA A 62 5.48 -2.25 -16.22
N LYS A 63 6.74 -1.95 -15.87
CA LYS A 63 7.70 -1.38 -16.83
C LYS A 63 8.21 -2.39 -17.85
N VAL A 64 8.38 -3.64 -17.43
CA VAL A 64 9.08 -4.68 -18.21
C VAL A 64 8.24 -5.93 -18.44
N ALA A 65 7.29 -6.25 -17.55
CA ALA A 65 6.57 -7.52 -17.61
C ALA A 65 5.63 -7.60 -18.82
N PRO A 66 5.63 -8.70 -19.59
CA PRO A 66 4.73 -8.87 -20.72
C PRO A 66 3.29 -9.08 -20.25
N VAL A 67 2.35 -8.62 -21.06
CA VAL A 67 0.92 -8.86 -20.87
C VAL A 67 0.60 -10.32 -21.22
N ARG A 68 -0.33 -10.94 -20.49
CA ARG A 68 -0.80 -12.30 -20.75
C ARG A 68 -1.44 -12.39 -22.14
N PRO A 69 -1.30 -13.52 -22.85
CA PRO A 69 -1.78 -13.66 -24.23
C PRO A 69 -3.31 -13.72 -24.36
N GLY A 70 -4.05 -14.02 -23.27
CA GLY A 70 -5.50 -14.15 -23.27
C GLY A 70 -6.23 -12.86 -23.62
N TRP A 71 -7.37 -12.98 -24.32
CA TRP A 71 -8.17 -11.83 -24.74
C TRP A 71 -8.66 -10.99 -23.56
N ARG A 72 -9.01 -11.63 -22.44
CA ARG A 72 -9.44 -10.96 -21.20
C ARG A 72 -8.34 -10.04 -20.67
N ALA A 73 -7.12 -10.55 -20.53
CA ALA A 73 -5.98 -9.76 -20.09
C ALA A 73 -5.65 -8.61 -21.06
N ARG A 74 -5.77 -8.83 -22.38
CA ARG A 74 -5.60 -7.76 -23.39
C ARG A 74 -6.64 -6.66 -23.23
N LEU A 75 -7.91 -7.02 -22.97
CA LEU A 75 -8.98 -6.06 -22.70
C LEU A 75 -8.73 -5.32 -21.39
N LEU A 76 -8.41 -6.05 -20.32
CA LEU A 76 -8.15 -5.51 -18.97
C LEU A 76 -6.82 -4.75 -18.87
N LYS A 77 -5.95 -4.82 -19.88
CA LYS A 77 -4.82 -3.90 -20.00
C LYS A 77 -5.30 -2.44 -20.06
N LEU A 78 -6.49 -2.19 -20.61
CA LEU A 78 -7.12 -0.88 -20.61
C LEU A 78 -7.66 -0.56 -19.20
N ARG A 79 -6.97 0.36 -18.50
CA ARG A 79 -7.25 0.72 -17.10
C ARG A 79 -8.72 1.05 -16.81
N PRO A 80 -9.45 1.82 -17.64
CA PRO A 80 -10.86 2.12 -17.36
C PRO A 80 -11.73 0.86 -17.33
N LEU A 81 -11.47 -0.10 -18.22
CA LEU A 81 -12.20 -1.37 -18.27
C LEU A 81 -11.83 -2.30 -17.12
N ARG A 82 -10.61 -2.19 -16.59
CA ARG A 82 -10.12 -2.96 -15.44
C ARG A 82 -10.65 -2.44 -14.10
N PHE A 83 -10.98 -1.15 -14.01
CA PHE A 83 -11.33 -0.52 -12.75
C PHE A 83 -12.57 -1.13 -12.09
N GLY A 84 -13.64 -1.39 -12.85
CA GLY A 84 -14.85 -2.05 -12.34
C GLY A 84 -14.56 -3.45 -11.75
N PRO A 85 -13.91 -4.35 -12.51
CA PRO A 85 -13.42 -5.63 -12.00
C PRO A 85 -12.56 -5.53 -10.73
N LEU A 86 -11.63 -4.57 -10.65
CA LEU A 86 -10.81 -4.37 -9.45
C LEU A 86 -11.65 -3.97 -8.22
N LEU A 87 -12.68 -3.14 -8.40
CA LEU A 87 -13.62 -2.79 -7.34
C LEU A 87 -14.46 -4.00 -6.91
N TRP A 88 -14.96 -4.78 -7.87
CA TRP A 88 -15.73 -6.00 -7.60
C TRP A 88 -14.91 -7.00 -6.78
N GLU A 89 -13.63 -7.19 -7.14
CA GLU A 89 -12.72 -8.06 -6.38
C GLU A 89 -12.25 -7.47 -5.06
N ARG A 90 -12.63 -6.22 -4.75
CA ARG A 90 -12.10 -5.46 -3.61
C ARG A 90 -10.57 -5.38 -3.63
N ALA A 91 -9.99 -5.51 -4.82
CA ALA A 91 -8.56 -5.46 -5.08
C ALA A 91 -8.03 -4.03 -5.10
N VAL A 92 -8.87 -3.01 -4.93
CA VAL A 92 -8.44 -1.62 -4.71
C VAL A 92 -9.28 -0.97 -3.61
N ALA A 93 -8.70 0.01 -2.93
CA ALA A 93 -9.34 0.77 -1.88
C ALA A 93 -9.27 2.27 -2.18
N PRO A 94 -10.21 2.83 -2.97
CA PRO A 94 -10.11 4.22 -3.44
C PRO A 94 -10.25 5.27 -2.33
N LEU A 95 -10.59 4.87 -1.10
CA LEU A 95 -10.82 5.74 0.04
C LEU A 95 -9.86 5.45 1.20
N ASP A 96 -8.94 4.49 1.06
CA ASP A 96 -7.93 4.18 2.08
C ASP A 96 -6.56 4.12 1.41
N PHE A 97 -5.91 5.27 1.31
CA PHE A 97 -4.59 5.39 0.69
C PHE A 97 -3.48 4.86 1.60
N SER A 98 -3.69 4.89 2.92
CA SER A 98 -2.68 4.44 3.89
C SER A 98 -2.63 2.91 4.04
N GLY A 99 -3.72 2.22 3.70
CA GLY A 99 -3.93 0.81 4.03
C GLY A 99 -4.32 0.55 5.49
N LEU A 100 -4.19 1.53 6.39
CA LEU A 100 -4.42 1.36 7.84
C LEU A 100 -5.87 1.02 8.20
N THR A 101 -6.85 1.16 7.31
CA THR A 101 -8.23 0.73 7.58
C THR A 101 -8.57 -0.63 6.98
N SER A 102 -7.63 -1.22 6.22
CA SER A 102 -7.81 -2.47 5.51
C SER A 102 -7.72 -3.67 6.45
N SER A 103 -8.59 -4.66 6.24
CA SER A 103 -8.52 -5.94 6.94
C SER A 103 -7.49 -6.85 6.25
N PRO A 104 -6.95 -7.88 6.91
CA PRO A 104 -6.00 -8.79 6.28
C PRO A 104 -6.57 -9.47 5.02
N GLU A 105 -7.87 -9.76 4.98
CA GLU A 105 -8.55 -10.28 3.79
C GLU A 105 -8.53 -9.27 2.65
N ARG A 106 -8.73 -7.98 2.96
CA ARG A 106 -8.70 -6.92 1.96
C ARG A 106 -7.29 -6.70 1.41
N ILE A 107 -6.28 -6.69 2.27
CA ILE A 107 -4.87 -6.58 1.86
C ILE A 107 -4.52 -7.78 0.97
N THR A 108 -4.96 -8.98 1.34
CA THR A 108 -4.77 -10.19 0.53
C THR A 108 -5.48 -10.11 -0.83
N SER A 109 -6.73 -9.64 -0.87
CA SER A 109 -7.44 -9.41 -2.14
C SER A 109 -6.75 -8.37 -3.02
N HIS A 110 -6.16 -7.33 -2.42
CA HIS A 110 -5.35 -6.34 -3.13
C HIS A 110 -4.11 -6.98 -3.74
N LEU A 111 -3.32 -7.70 -2.95
CA LEU A 111 -2.14 -8.42 -3.40
C LEU A 111 -2.45 -9.41 -4.53
N LEU A 112 -3.56 -10.15 -4.46
CA LEU A 112 -3.91 -11.14 -5.48
C LEU A 112 -4.53 -10.55 -6.76
N GLY A 113 -5.18 -9.39 -6.66
CA GLY A 113 -5.98 -8.83 -7.76
C GLY A 113 -5.39 -7.58 -8.43
N ALA A 114 -4.53 -6.83 -7.75
CA ALA A 114 -3.89 -5.63 -8.27
C ALA A 114 -2.40 -5.88 -8.56
N HIS A 115 -1.90 -5.28 -9.63
CA HIS A 115 -0.49 -5.41 -10.01
C HIS A 115 0.40 -4.46 -9.21
N HIS A 116 1.52 -4.98 -8.72
CA HIS A 116 2.62 -4.25 -8.10
C HIS A 116 3.88 -4.44 -8.95
N ASP A 117 4.56 -3.35 -9.29
CA ASP A 117 5.81 -3.40 -10.07
C ASP A 117 7.03 -3.44 -9.13
N GLY A 118 8.03 -4.24 -9.48
CA GLY A 118 9.22 -4.44 -8.65
C GLY A 118 8.87 -4.82 -7.20
N SER A 119 9.44 -4.09 -6.24
CA SER A 119 9.32 -4.33 -4.80
C SER A 119 8.09 -3.68 -4.15
N GLN A 120 7.15 -3.13 -4.93
CA GLN A 120 6.02 -2.34 -4.40
C GLN A 120 5.04 -3.14 -3.53
N PHE A 121 5.00 -4.47 -3.63
CA PHE A 121 4.18 -5.29 -2.72
C PHE A 121 4.72 -5.29 -1.28
N ALA A 122 5.98 -4.88 -1.03
CA ALA A 122 6.57 -4.88 0.30
C ALA A 122 5.78 -4.05 1.32
N TYR A 123 5.20 -2.92 0.89
CA TYR A 123 4.31 -2.11 1.71
C TYR A 123 3.14 -2.96 2.28
N ASP A 124 2.44 -3.68 1.41
CA ASP A 124 1.31 -4.51 1.79
C ASP A 124 1.74 -5.75 2.60
N LEU A 125 2.92 -6.29 2.33
CA LEU A 125 3.49 -7.39 3.12
C LEU A 125 3.81 -6.96 4.55
N GLU A 126 4.43 -5.80 4.75
CA GLU A 126 4.66 -5.23 6.09
C GLU A 126 3.33 -4.98 6.83
N LEU A 127 2.35 -4.41 6.14
CA LEU A 127 1.03 -4.17 6.70
C LEU A 127 0.32 -5.47 7.08
N LEU A 128 0.41 -6.49 6.22
CA LEU A 128 -0.18 -7.81 6.46
C LEU A 128 0.53 -8.56 7.59
N GLY A 129 1.84 -8.36 7.76
CA GLY A 129 2.64 -8.91 8.87
C GLY A 129 2.21 -8.43 10.25
N LEU A 130 1.44 -7.33 10.35
CA LEU A 130 0.84 -6.90 11.62
C LEU A 130 -0.31 -7.80 12.11
N TYR A 131 -0.80 -8.70 11.25
CA TYR A 131 -1.90 -9.60 11.56
C TYR A 131 -1.35 -11.02 11.78
N PRO A 132 -1.57 -11.63 12.95
CA PRO A 132 -1.15 -13.01 13.20
C PRO A 132 -1.67 -13.97 12.12
N GLY A 133 -0.78 -14.72 11.47
CA GLY A 133 -1.14 -15.65 10.39
C GLY A 133 -1.46 -14.99 9.04
N GLY A 134 -1.35 -13.66 8.92
CA GLY A 134 -1.74 -12.91 7.73
C GLY A 134 -0.92 -13.29 6.50
N LEU A 135 0.40 -13.33 6.64
CA LEU A 135 1.33 -13.67 5.56
C LEU A 135 1.17 -15.14 5.13
N GLU A 136 1.01 -16.05 6.08
CA GLU A 136 0.80 -17.48 5.84
C GLU A 136 -0.48 -17.71 5.04
N ARG A 137 -1.56 -17.01 5.42
CA ARG A 137 -2.83 -17.11 4.71
C ARG A 137 -2.73 -16.55 3.30
N ALA A 138 -2.06 -15.42 3.11
CA ALA A 138 -1.84 -14.88 1.77
C ALA A 138 -0.96 -15.80 0.91
N LEU A 139 0.07 -16.43 1.49
CA LEU A 139 0.91 -17.40 0.80
C LEU A 139 0.12 -18.62 0.34
N GLU A 140 -0.75 -19.18 1.19
CA GLU A 140 -1.63 -20.29 0.83
C GLU A 140 -2.51 -19.94 -0.37
N LEU A 141 -3.10 -18.73 -0.38
CA LEU A 141 -3.97 -18.27 -1.46
C LEU A 141 -3.19 -17.97 -2.74
N ALA A 142 -1.99 -17.40 -2.64
CA ALA A 142 -1.11 -17.18 -3.78
C ALA A 142 -0.71 -18.52 -4.43
N ARG A 143 -0.33 -19.52 -3.61
CA ARG A 143 -0.06 -20.90 -4.03
C ARG A 143 -1.22 -21.53 -4.77
N ALA A 144 -2.45 -21.35 -4.25
CA ALA A 144 -3.63 -21.89 -4.92
C ALA A 144 -3.82 -21.27 -6.33
N VAL A 145 -3.42 -20.02 -6.55
CA VAL A 145 -3.45 -19.36 -7.86
C VAL A 145 -2.32 -19.85 -8.78
N THR A 146 -1.11 -20.03 -8.27
CA THR A 146 0.04 -20.47 -9.07
C THR A 146 -0.06 -21.95 -9.46
N GLN A 147 -0.59 -22.79 -8.57
CA GLN A 147 -0.78 -24.23 -8.78
C GLN A 147 -2.07 -24.58 -9.54
N GLY A 148 -2.93 -23.59 -9.82
CA GLY A 148 -4.19 -23.80 -10.55
C GLY A 148 -5.28 -24.51 -9.75
N THR A 149 -5.17 -24.59 -8.42
CA THR A 149 -6.18 -25.22 -7.55
C THR A 149 -7.28 -24.23 -7.12
N SER A 150 -7.04 -22.92 -7.30
CA SER A 150 -8.04 -21.88 -7.07
C SER A 150 -9.06 -21.82 -8.21
N LYS A 151 -10.35 -21.95 -7.88
CA LYS A 151 -11.47 -21.74 -8.82
C LYS A 151 -11.46 -20.36 -9.49
N ARG A 152 -10.79 -19.37 -8.88
CA ARG A 152 -10.69 -17.98 -9.38
C ARG A 152 -9.29 -17.66 -9.92
N GLY A 153 -8.37 -18.62 -9.93
CA GLY A 153 -6.96 -18.39 -10.24
C GLY A 153 -6.74 -17.78 -11.62
N GLU A 154 -7.36 -18.34 -12.67
CA GLU A 154 -7.25 -17.79 -14.03
C GLU A 154 -7.79 -16.36 -14.13
N TRP A 155 -8.93 -16.10 -13.49
CA TRP A 155 -9.53 -14.76 -13.47
C TRP A 155 -8.61 -13.74 -12.78
N LEU A 156 -8.06 -14.07 -11.61
CA LEU A 156 -7.13 -13.19 -10.90
C LEU A 156 -5.86 -12.92 -11.72
N ARG A 157 -5.34 -13.94 -12.42
CA ARG A 157 -4.19 -13.80 -13.31
C ARG A 157 -4.50 -12.86 -14.49
N ASP A 158 -5.68 -12.99 -15.09
CA ASP A 158 -6.11 -12.10 -16.17
C ASP A 158 -6.39 -10.67 -15.67
N LEU A 159 -6.92 -10.52 -14.46
CA LEU A 159 -7.19 -9.24 -13.83
C LEU A 159 -5.90 -8.47 -13.52
N VAL A 160 -4.86 -9.16 -13.08
CA VAL A 160 -3.52 -8.56 -12.89
C VAL A 160 -2.84 -8.25 -14.22
N VAL A 161 -3.27 -8.89 -15.32
CA VAL A 161 -2.82 -8.65 -16.72
C VAL A 161 -1.41 -9.13 -17.03
N TYR A 162 -0.46 -9.06 -16.09
CA TYR A 162 0.96 -9.31 -16.35
C TYR A 162 1.41 -10.75 -16.03
N GLN A 163 2.31 -11.28 -16.87
CA GLN A 163 2.85 -12.63 -16.69
C GLN A 163 3.81 -12.71 -15.49
N GLY A 164 3.82 -13.87 -14.84
CA GLY A 164 4.72 -14.18 -13.73
C GLY A 164 4.41 -13.43 -12.43
N TYR A 165 3.32 -12.66 -12.36
CA TYR A 165 3.03 -11.83 -11.20
C TYR A 165 2.78 -12.67 -9.95
N HIS A 166 1.85 -13.64 -10.01
CA HIS A 166 1.50 -14.45 -8.85
C HIS A 166 2.65 -15.34 -8.39
N GLU A 167 3.52 -15.77 -9.31
CA GLU A 167 4.73 -16.51 -8.99
C GLU A 167 5.74 -15.63 -8.22
N ARG A 168 5.93 -14.37 -8.64
CA ARG A 168 6.77 -13.41 -7.91
C ARG A 168 6.17 -13.05 -6.55
N LEU A 169 4.86 -12.88 -6.48
CA LEU A 169 4.15 -12.63 -5.22
C LEU A 169 4.30 -13.82 -4.25
N GLU A 170 4.15 -15.06 -4.73
CA GLU A 170 4.36 -16.25 -3.91
C GLU A 170 5.79 -16.29 -3.34
N ALA A 171 6.80 -16.05 -4.18
CA ALA A 171 8.19 -16.01 -3.75
C ALA A 171 8.44 -14.90 -2.71
N ALA A 172 7.85 -13.72 -2.92
CA ALA A 172 7.95 -12.60 -1.98
C ALA A 172 7.28 -12.89 -0.63
N LEU A 173 6.09 -13.49 -0.64
CA LEU A 173 5.40 -13.93 0.59
C LEU A 173 6.22 -14.97 1.36
N LEU A 174 6.84 -15.91 0.65
CA LEU A 174 7.71 -16.90 1.26
C LEU A 174 8.95 -16.26 1.91
N ALA A 175 9.60 -15.31 1.22
CA ALA A 175 10.72 -14.55 1.78
C ALA A 175 10.29 -13.72 3.00
N ALA A 176 9.13 -13.07 2.93
CA ALA A 176 8.60 -12.24 4.02
C ALA A 176 8.34 -13.05 5.30
N LEU A 177 7.91 -14.31 5.18
CA LEU A 177 7.78 -15.22 6.34
C LEU A 177 9.12 -15.50 7.03
N SER A 178 10.24 -15.40 6.32
CA SER A 178 11.59 -15.48 6.88
C SER A 178 12.15 -14.12 7.34
N GLY A 179 11.35 -13.06 7.28
CA GLY A 179 11.75 -11.70 7.66
C GLY A 179 12.47 -10.91 6.56
N ASP A 180 12.50 -11.42 5.32
CA ASP A 180 13.12 -10.76 4.18
C ASP A 180 12.07 -10.24 3.19
N LEU A 181 12.00 -8.92 3.02
CA LEU A 181 11.10 -8.28 2.06
C LEU A 181 11.75 -8.06 0.69
N GLY A 182 13.01 -8.46 0.50
CA GLY A 182 13.76 -8.29 -0.74
C GLY A 182 14.05 -6.84 -1.10
N LEU A 183 14.05 -5.94 -0.10
CA LEU A 183 14.27 -4.51 -0.31
C LEU A 183 15.76 -4.17 -0.29
N THR A 184 16.20 -3.37 -1.26
CA THR A 184 17.48 -2.68 -1.16
C THR A 184 17.46 -1.64 -0.02
N PRO A 185 18.63 -1.20 0.50
CA PRO A 185 18.68 -0.18 1.54
C PRO A 185 17.98 1.14 1.17
N ASN A 186 17.95 1.47 -0.13
CA ASN A 186 17.26 2.67 -0.61
C ASN A 186 15.74 2.47 -0.61
N GLU A 187 15.25 1.34 -1.09
CA GLU A 187 13.81 1.02 -1.08
C GLU A 187 13.27 0.88 0.34
N ALA A 188 14.04 0.30 1.26
CA ALA A 188 13.68 0.19 2.68
C ALA A 188 13.53 1.56 3.38
N ARG A 189 14.09 2.63 2.80
CA ARG A 189 13.94 4.02 3.26
C ARG A 189 12.93 4.81 2.43
N ASP A 190 12.41 4.24 1.35
CA ASP A 190 11.48 4.92 0.46
C ASP A 190 10.03 4.77 0.97
N PRO A 191 9.37 5.87 1.41
CA PRO A 191 8.00 5.84 1.88
C PRO A 191 6.96 5.57 0.78
N ASP A 192 7.37 5.40 -0.48
CA ASP A 192 6.52 4.95 -1.59
C ASP A 192 6.56 3.43 -1.80
N ILE A 193 7.49 2.72 -1.15
CA ILE A 193 7.77 1.29 -1.35
C ILE A 193 7.60 0.49 -0.06
N ALA A 194 8.08 1.01 1.07
CA ALA A 194 7.99 0.35 2.37
C ALA A 194 7.02 1.08 3.30
N PHE A 195 6.13 0.32 3.94
CA PHE A 195 5.19 0.84 4.92
C PHE A 195 5.90 1.35 6.18
N GLY A 196 6.95 0.66 6.63
CA GLY A 196 7.78 1.15 7.73
C GLY A 196 8.42 2.51 7.40
N ALA A 197 8.86 2.71 6.16
CA ALA A 197 9.40 4.00 5.71
C ALA A 197 8.31 5.08 5.64
N TYR A 198 7.10 4.74 5.16
CA TYR A 198 5.96 5.63 5.18
C TYR A 198 5.63 6.12 6.58
N LEU A 199 5.55 5.21 7.56
CA LEU A 199 5.27 5.55 8.96
C LEU A 199 6.37 6.45 9.56
N ARG A 200 7.64 6.17 9.30
CA ARG A 200 8.77 7.04 9.73
C ARG A 200 8.68 8.43 9.11
N TRP A 201 8.35 8.51 7.81
CA TRP A 201 8.17 9.78 7.12
C TRP A 201 7.01 10.57 7.74
N CYS A 202 5.88 9.92 8.04
CA CYS A 202 4.75 10.54 8.73
C CYS A 202 5.17 11.04 10.12
N ALA A 203 5.88 10.22 10.89
CA ALA A 203 6.32 10.58 12.24
C ALA A 203 7.29 11.77 12.28
N ALA A 204 8.00 12.03 11.18
CA ALA A 204 8.87 13.20 11.02
C ALA A 204 8.11 14.49 10.63
N GLN A 205 6.82 14.40 10.27
CA GLN A 205 6.01 15.58 9.95
C GLN A 205 5.60 16.34 11.22
N PRO A 206 5.17 17.61 11.10
CA PRO A 206 4.58 18.35 12.23
C PRO A 206 3.44 17.57 12.91
N ARG A 207 3.38 17.61 14.24
CA ARG A 207 2.46 16.79 15.05
C ARG A 207 1.05 17.38 15.11
N THR A 208 0.90 18.67 14.83
CA THR A 208 -0.37 19.40 14.94
C THR A 208 -0.61 20.32 13.75
N PRO A 209 -1.87 20.70 13.46
CA PRO A 209 -2.17 21.71 12.45
C PRO A 209 -1.45 23.05 12.69
N GLY A 210 -1.29 23.45 13.96
CA GLY A 210 -0.56 24.67 14.32
C GLY A 210 0.92 24.59 13.94
N GLU A 211 1.58 23.47 14.24
CA GLU A 211 2.97 23.25 13.83
C GLU A 211 3.11 23.19 12.30
N THR A 212 2.15 22.57 11.60
CA THR A 212 2.12 22.55 10.13
C THR A 212 2.02 23.97 9.56
N LEU A 213 1.13 24.81 10.10
CA LEU A 213 0.99 26.20 9.67
C LEU A 213 2.28 27.00 9.92
N SER A 214 2.89 26.84 11.09
CA SER A 214 4.15 27.51 11.41
C SER A 214 5.30 27.05 10.50
N ALA A 215 5.41 25.75 10.21
CA ALA A 215 6.41 25.23 9.28
C ALA A 215 6.18 25.75 7.85
N TRP A 216 4.92 25.85 7.41
CA TRP A 216 4.57 26.41 6.11
C TRP A 216 4.95 27.89 6.00
N GLN A 217 4.65 28.69 7.03
CA GLN A 217 5.01 30.11 7.09
C GLN A 217 6.52 30.34 7.03
N ARG A 218 7.33 29.41 7.55
CA ARG A 218 8.79 29.45 7.47
C ARG A 218 9.37 28.86 6.19
N GLY A 219 8.55 28.29 5.31
CA GLY A 219 9.02 27.60 4.09
C GLY A 219 9.70 26.25 4.35
N GLU A 220 9.56 25.69 5.55
CA GLU A 220 10.19 24.44 5.99
C GLU A 220 9.29 23.22 5.74
N LEU A 221 8.03 23.43 5.34
CA LEU A 221 7.06 22.36 5.16
C LEU A 221 7.33 21.56 3.88
N ALA A 222 7.93 20.38 4.02
CA ALA A 222 8.20 19.44 2.95
C ALA A 222 7.15 18.31 2.88
N LEU A 223 5.90 18.64 2.53
CA LEU A 223 4.85 17.63 2.30
C LEU A 223 5.07 16.83 1.02
N TRP A 224 5.77 17.43 0.06
CA TRP A 224 6.00 16.88 -1.26
C TRP A 224 7.40 16.30 -1.32
N ARG A 225 7.46 15.01 -1.62
CA ARG A 225 8.72 14.27 -1.75
C ARG A 225 9.45 14.82 -2.98
N ARG A 226 10.61 15.46 -2.78
CA ARG A 226 11.48 15.85 -3.90
C ARG A 226 11.98 14.58 -4.57
N THR A 227 11.62 14.38 -5.83
CA THR A 227 12.20 13.32 -6.65
C THR A 227 13.68 13.64 -6.86
N GLY A 228 14.57 12.79 -6.33
CA GLY A 228 15.98 12.77 -6.72
C GLY A 228 16.99 13.39 -5.76
N GLU A 229 16.61 13.89 -4.58
CA GLU A 229 17.59 14.15 -3.53
C GLU A 229 17.92 12.82 -2.84
N GLN A 230 18.98 12.17 -3.33
CA GLN A 230 19.75 11.24 -2.51
C GLN A 230 20.15 11.99 -1.24
N VAL A 231 19.58 11.61 -0.10
CA VAL A 231 20.17 11.98 1.19
C VAL A 231 21.54 11.33 1.20
N SER A 232 22.56 12.18 1.02
CA SER A 232 23.98 11.85 1.18
C SER A 232 24.34 11.76 2.65
#